data_AF-A0AAV0IPJ1-F1
#
_entry.id   AF-A0AAV0IPJ1-F1
#
_cell.length_a   1.000
_cell.length_b   1.000
_cell.length_c   1.000
_cell.angle_alpha   90.00
_cell.angle_beta   90.00
_cell.angle_gamma   90.00
#
_symmetry.space_group_name_H-M   'P 1'
#
loop_
_entity.id
_entity.type
_entity.pdbx_description
1 polymer ?
#
loop_
_entity_poly.entity_id
_entity_poly.type
_entity_poly.pdbx_seq_one_letter_code
_entity_poly.pdbx_strand_id
1 'polypeptide(L)'
;MRWRWARPGSPKEGLSRAPWSTLPNPSSSVLIPPSFGTFRPTPTNKRADCTRNQKSKKHSQQARVPSTPLEMVADYYNNDYKDGQAPQMTSTKHKHPRHELVDHGTNVYFVSDPRGFETVVHHVADQFLDKRDPRLKVNQVAREISYSKKGVTVMTEDGSIFQARYAIVSVSLGVLQSNLISFKPELPMWKRLAISDFTMTGYTKIFLKFPFYFWPTDPGSEIFLYTHEQRGYYPIWKHLENQYPGSNILYVTVTGEESMRIERQSDEATQEEAMKVLRKMFGDKIPDPEAILVTRWSRNRLIKGSFANWPPRYTKKEFQYLKDPVGPVYFTGEYTNEKYMGFATGAYFSGIETANDLINCIKKYACRTHSRGTIA
;
A
#
# COMPACT_ATOMS: atom_id res chain seq x y z
N MET A 1 7.39 16.41 -2.19
CA MET A 1 8.43 16.89 -1.26
C MET A 1 9.72 16.20 -1.64
N ARG A 2 10.70 16.93 -2.20
CA ARG A 2 12.04 16.35 -2.46
C ARG A 2 12.84 16.43 -1.17
N TRP A 3 13.13 15.28 -0.57
CA TRP A 3 13.98 15.21 0.61
C TRP A 3 15.44 15.12 0.18
N ARG A 4 16.21 16.20 0.37
CA ARG A 4 17.67 16.18 0.31
C ARG A 4 18.20 16.10 1.72
N TRP A 5 18.95 15.04 2.03
CA TRP A 5 19.83 15.03 3.18
C TRP A 5 20.96 16.04 2.93
N ALA A 6 21.06 17.05 3.78
CA ALA A 6 22.17 17.98 3.78
C ALA A 6 23.45 17.21 4.18
N ARG A 7 24.49 17.28 3.36
CA ARG A 7 25.84 16.83 3.76
C ARG A 7 26.48 17.95 4.61
N PRO A 8 27.18 17.64 5.71
CA PRO A 8 28.00 18.62 6.42
C PRO A 8 29.17 19.07 5.54
N GLY A 9 29.50 20.35 5.60
CA GLY A 9 30.44 21.00 4.69
C GLY A 9 31.93 20.76 4.98
N SER A 10 32.74 20.99 3.96
CA SER A 10 34.15 21.42 4.01
C SER A 10 34.51 22.03 2.63
N PRO A 11 35.62 22.78 2.48
CA PRO A 11 35.57 24.19 2.07
C PRO A 11 35.73 24.46 0.56
N LYS A 12 35.39 25.70 0.21
CA LYS A 12 35.48 26.33 -1.11
C LYS A 12 36.84 26.15 -1.78
N GLU A 13 36.85 25.60 -2.99
CA GLU A 13 37.69 26.10 -4.10
C GLU A 13 36.92 25.94 -5.41
N GLY A 14 36.89 27.02 -6.20
CA GLY A 14 36.16 27.08 -7.46
C GLY A 14 36.97 26.49 -8.60
N LEU A 15 36.28 25.90 -9.57
CA LEU A 15 36.72 25.83 -10.96
C LEU A 15 35.51 25.54 -11.88
N SER A 16 35.59 26.13 -13.06
CA SER A 16 34.56 26.38 -14.07
C SER A 16 33.95 25.14 -14.71
N ARG A 17 32.68 25.28 -15.14
CA ARG A 17 31.96 24.32 -16.01
C ARG A 17 32.53 24.31 -17.44
N ALA A 18 32.66 23.12 -18.01
CA ALA A 18 32.77 22.84 -19.45
C ALA A 18 32.09 21.48 -19.78
N PRO A 19 31.67 21.23 -21.03
CA PRO A 19 30.48 20.43 -21.36
C PRO A 19 30.71 18.92 -21.54
N TRP A 20 29.59 18.21 -21.61
CA TRP A 20 29.44 16.77 -21.76
C TRP A 20 29.93 16.25 -23.11
N SER A 21 30.86 15.30 -23.09
CA SER A 21 31.14 14.40 -24.22
C SER A 21 31.54 13.00 -23.72
N THR A 22 30.71 12.03 -24.09
CA THR A 22 31.01 10.63 -24.46
C THR A 22 32.04 9.84 -23.65
N LEU A 23 31.58 8.82 -22.90
CA LEU A 23 32.34 7.60 -22.58
C LEU A 23 31.37 6.39 -22.41
N PRO A 24 31.87 5.14 -22.54
CA PRO A 24 31.21 4.09 -23.33
C PRO A 24 30.52 3.00 -22.52
N ASN A 25 29.73 2.23 -23.27
CA ASN A 25 28.95 1.04 -22.91
C ASN A 25 29.82 -0.07 -22.28
N PRO A 26 29.42 -0.67 -21.14
CA PRO A 26 29.94 -1.96 -20.71
C PRO A 26 28.89 -3.06 -20.84
N SER A 27 29.09 -3.91 -21.84
CA SER A 27 28.56 -5.26 -21.92
C SER A 27 29.08 -6.10 -20.75
N SER A 28 28.20 -6.67 -19.93
CA SER A 28 28.52 -7.85 -19.11
C SER A 28 27.27 -8.70 -18.87
N SER A 29 27.26 -9.81 -19.60
CA SER A 29 26.84 -11.16 -19.21
C SER A 29 25.97 -11.31 -17.95
N VAL A 30 24.70 -11.63 -18.18
CA VAL A 30 23.77 -12.20 -17.21
C VAL A 30 24.23 -13.63 -16.87
N LEU A 31 24.67 -13.86 -15.63
CA LEU A 31 24.91 -15.20 -15.10
C LEU A 31 23.62 -15.75 -14.49
N ILE A 32 23.07 -16.77 -15.15
CA ILE A 32 21.89 -17.53 -14.74
C ILE A 32 22.35 -18.65 -13.79
N PRO A 33 21.83 -18.78 -12.56
CA PRO A 33 22.13 -19.94 -11.71
C PRO A 33 21.42 -21.20 -12.25
N PRO A 34 22.05 -22.39 -12.14
CA PRO A 34 21.57 -23.61 -12.77
C PRO A 34 20.26 -24.11 -12.14
N SER A 35 19.34 -24.46 -13.03
CA SER A 35 18.06 -25.12 -12.77
C SER A 35 18.22 -26.44 -12.00
N PHE A 36 17.51 -26.56 -10.88
CA PHE A 36 17.31 -27.82 -10.17
C PHE A 36 16.56 -28.82 -11.05
N GLY A 37 17.04 -30.06 -11.03
CA GLY A 37 16.70 -31.14 -11.96
C GLY A 37 15.22 -31.51 -12.03
N THR A 38 14.79 -31.76 -13.25
CA THR A 38 13.51 -32.38 -13.60
C THR A 38 13.48 -33.84 -13.15
N PHE A 39 12.58 -34.18 -12.21
CA PHE A 39 12.20 -35.56 -11.94
C PHE A 39 11.08 -35.97 -12.91
N ARG A 40 11.37 -36.89 -13.84
CA ARG A 40 10.34 -37.64 -14.59
C ARG A 40 10.08 -38.99 -13.89
N PRO A 41 8.81 -39.41 -13.74
CA PRO A 41 8.45 -40.63 -13.04
C PRO A 41 8.59 -41.87 -13.94
N THR A 42 9.08 -42.98 -13.39
CA THR A 42 9.02 -44.31 -14.00
C THR A 42 7.68 -45.00 -13.69
N PRO A 43 7.08 -45.73 -14.65
CA PRO A 43 5.77 -46.34 -14.48
C PRO A 43 5.88 -47.73 -13.83
N THR A 44 5.15 -47.97 -12.74
CA THR A 44 4.90 -49.33 -12.25
C THR A 44 3.40 -49.59 -12.18
N ASN A 45 2.99 -50.53 -13.01
CA ASN A 45 1.65 -51.02 -13.23
C ASN A 45 1.29 -52.04 -12.13
N LYS A 46 0.41 -51.70 -11.20
CA LYS A 46 -0.32 -52.68 -10.37
C LYS A 46 -1.74 -52.20 -10.11
N ARG A 47 -2.71 -52.87 -10.74
CA ARG A 47 -4.12 -52.85 -10.38
C ARG A 47 -4.28 -53.42 -8.96
N ALA A 48 -4.97 -52.69 -8.09
CA ALA A 48 -5.51 -53.23 -6.85
C ALA A 48 -6.83 -52.50 -6.52
N ASP A 49 -7.91 -53.22 -6.82
CA ASP A 49 -9.19 -53.31 -6.12
C ASP A 49 -9.72 -52.09 -5.34
N CYS A 50 -10.75 -51.45 -5.91
CA CYS A 50 -11.62 -50.52 -5.21
C CYS A 50 -12.66 -51.29 -4.40
N THR A 51 -12.48 -51.42 -3.09
CA THR A 51 -13.59 -51.43 -2.11
C THR A 51 -13.04 -51.50 -0.68
N ARG A 52 -12.96 -50.35 0.01
CA ARG A 52 -13.10 -50.36 1.47
C ARG A 52 -13.56 -49.01 2.01
N ASN A 53 -14.73 -49.04 2.62
CA ASN A 53 -15.32 -48.00 3.45
C ASN A 53 -14.28 -47.33 4.36
N GLN A 54 -13.96 -46.06 4.09
CA GLN A 54 -13.49 -45.14 5.13
C GLN A 54 -14.54 -44.05 5.31
N LYS A 55 -15.30 -44.19 6.40
CA LYS A 55 -16.08 -43.11 6.99
C LYS A 55 -15.12 -41.94 7.23
N SER A 56 -15.22 -40.88 6.43
CA SER A 56 -14.45 -39.66 6.64
C SER A 56 -14.88 -39.04 7.97
N LYS A 57 -14.03 -39.17 8.99
CA LYS A 57 -14.09 -38.29 10.16
C LYS A 57 -13.80 -36.88 9.64
N LYS A 58 -14.84 -36.07 9.43
CA LYS A 58 -14.71 -34.61 9.33
C LYS A 58 -14.21 -34.13 10.69
N HIS A 59 -12.90 -34.11 10.89
CA HIS A 59 -12.32 -33.23 11.88
C HIS A 59 -12.56 -31.81 11.37
N SER A 60 -13.56 -31.13 11.93
CA SER A 60 -13.57 -29.67 11.91
C SER A 60 -12.35 -29.25 12.72
N GLN A 61 -11.21 -29.06 12.05
CA GLN A 61 -10.13 -28.26 12.61
C GLN A 61 -10.72 -26.88 12.82
N GLN A 62 -11.20 -26.63 14.02
CA GLN A 62 -11.56 -25.31 14.49
C GLN A 62 -10.32 -24.46 14.24
N ALA A 63 -10.44 -23.42 13.42
CA ALA A 63 -9.30 -22.57 13.06
C ALA A 63 -8.66 -22.08 14.37
N ARG A 64 -7.46 -22.58 14.68
CA ARG A 64 -6.79 -22.30 15.94
C ARG A 64 -6.30 -20.86 15.89
N VAL A 65 -6.85 -20.00 16.74
CA VAL A 65 -6.38 -18.63 16.92
C VAL A 65 -4.96 -18.69 17.49
N PRO A 66 -3.97 -17.98 16.91
CA PRO A 66 -2.62 -17.89 17.46
C PRO A 66 -2.65 -17.47 18.93
N SER A 67 -2.03 -18.25 19.81
CA SER A 67 -2.13 -18.03 21.26
C SER A 67 -0.80 -17.80 21.95
N THR A 68 0.31 -18.23 21.34
CA THR A 68 1.66 -17.96 21.86
C THR A 68 2.28 -16.72 21.19
N PRO A 69 3.21 -16.01 21.84
CA PRO A 69 3.93 -14.88 21.22
C PRO A 69 4.57 -15.22 19.86
N LEU A 70 5.11 -16.44 19.72
CA LEU A 70 5.69 -16.92 18.48
C LEU A 70 4.64 -17.15 17.38
N GLU A 71 3.53 -17.81 17.70
CA GLU A 71 2.42 -18.01 16.75
C GLU A 71 1.84 -16.65 16.32
N MET A 72 1.69 -15.69 17.24
CA MET A 72 1.14 -14.37 16.95
C MET A 72 2.02 -13.56 16.00
N VAL A 73 3.36 -13.54 16.19
CA VAL A 73 4.25 -12.80 15.29
C VAL A 73 4.37 -13.48 13.91
N ALA A 74 4.34 -14.81 13.87
CA ALA A 74 4.34 -15.57 12.62
C ALA A 74 3.04 -15.32 11.82
N ASP A 75 1.89 -15.28 12.49
CA ASP A 75 0.61 -14.91 11.89
C ASP A 75 0.62 -13.45 11.40
N TYR A 76 1.14 -12.52 12.21
CA TYR A 76 1.28 -11.11 11.85
C TYR A 76 2.13 -10.92 10.59
N TYR A 77 3.29 -11.58 10.50
CA TYR A 77 4.15 -11.51 9.32
C TYR A 77 3.46 -12.02 8.05
N ASN A 78 2.63 -13.06 8.20
CA ASN A 78 1.96 -13.68 7.06
C ASN A 78 0.71 -12.93 6.57
N ASN A 79 0.09 -12.15 7.45
CA ASN A 79 -1.18 -11.46 7.21
C ASN A 79 -1.05 -9.94 7.37
N ASP A 80 -0.99 -9.42 8.60
CA ASP A 80 -1.00 -7.97 8.89
C ASP A 80 0.09 -7.19 8.18
N TYR A 81 1.30 -7.74 8.12
CA TYR A 81 2.42 -7.10 7.43
C TYR A 81 2.16 -6.91 5.92
N LYS A 82 1.21 -7.65 5.34
CA LYS A 82 0.79 -7.54 3.94
C LYS A 82 -0.52 -6.77 3.79
N ASP A 83 -1.48 -7.02 4.68
CA ASP A 83 -2.86 -6.56 4.54
C ASP A 83 -3.17 -5.33 5.42
N GLY A 84 -2.23 -4.86 6.24
CA GLY A 84 -2.35 -3.67 7.09
C GLY A 84 -3.31 -3.84 8.27
N GLN A 85 -3.87 -5.04 8.45
CA GLN A 85 -4.90 -5.39 9.44
C GLN A 85 -4.82 -6.86 9.81
N ALA A 86 -5.40 -7.20 10.96
CA ALA A 86 -5.45 -8.57 11.44
C ALA A 86 -6.34 -9.49 10.58
N PRO A 87 -6.10 -10.82 10.56
CA PRO A 87 -6.88 -11.76 9.74
C PRO A 87 -8.39 -11.70 10.00
N GLN A 88 -8.81 -11.50 11.25
CA GLN A 88 -10.22 -11.40 11.61
C GLN A 88 -10.91 -10.16 11.01
N MET A 89 -10.14 -9.14 10.61
CA MET A 89 -10.62 -7.92 9.97
C MET A 89 -10.48 -7.97 8.44
N THR A 90 -10.18 -9.15 7.88
CA THR A 90 -9.89 -9.32 6.45
C THR A 90 -10.74 -10.43 5.85
N SER A 91 -11.36 -10.17 4.70
CA SER A 91 -12.14 -11.18 3.99
C SER A 91 -11.23 -12.21 3.32
N THR A 92 -11.24 -13.44 3.83
CA THR A 92 -10.47 -14.56 3.26
C THR A 92 -10.82 -14.77 1.79
N LYS A 93 -12.10 -14.71 1.42
CA LYS A 93 -12.59 -14.94 0.05
C LYS A 93 -12.02 -13.93 -0.96
N HIS A 94 -11.83 -12.69 -0.55
CA HIS A 94 -11.45 -11.60 -1.44
C HIS A 94 -9.96 -11.28 -1.40
N LYS A 95 -9.23 -11.76 -0.39
CA LYS A 95 -7.78 -11.64 -0.31
C LYS A 95 -7.00 -12.90 -0.67
N HIS A 96 -7.61 -14.08 -0.57
CA HIS A 96 -6.96 -15.35 -0.88
C HIS A 96 -7.62 -16.09 -2.06
N PRO A 97 -6.86 -16.42 -3.12
CA PRO A 97 -5.43 -16.13 -3.31
C PRO A 97 -5.18 -14.62 -3.55
N ARG A 98 -3.96 -14.15 -3.22
CA ARG A 98 -3.55 -12.77 -3.49
C ARG A 98 -3.21 -12.65 -4.98
N HIS A 99 -4.14 -12.10 -5.75
CA HIS A 99 -4.01 -12.00 -7.21
C HIS A 99 -2.72 -11.31 -7.66
N GLU A 100 -2.28 -10.24 -6.99
CA GLU A 100 -1.00 -9.59 -7.30
C GLU A 100 0.16 -10.60 -7.38
N LEU A 101 0.23 -11.56 -6.45
CA LEU A 101 1.30 -12.56 -6.41
C LEU A 101 1.07 -13.73 -7.38
N VAL A 102 -0.19 -14.06 -7.65
CA VAL A 102 -0.55 -15.12 -8.61
C VAL A 102 -0.27 -14.69 -10.04
N ASP A 103 -0.64 -13.45 -10.38
CA ASP A 103 -0.58 -12.94 -11.75
C ASP A 103 0.79 -12.35 -12.10
N HIS A 104 1.50 -11.78 -11.13
CA HIS A 104 2.79 -11.09 -11.35
C HIS A 104 3.99 -11.79 -10.69
N GLY A 105 3.76 -12.93 -10.03
CA GLY A 105 4.80 -13.71 -9.36
C GLY A 105 4.98 -13.35 -7.88
N THR A 106 5.64 -14.24 -7.14
CA THR A 106 5.75 -14.13 -5.67
C THR A 106 6.89 -13.23 -5.19
N ASN A 107 7.79 -12.82 -6.08
CA ASN A 107 8.95 -12.00 -5.73
C ASN A 107 8.53 -10.53 -5.58
N VAL A 108 8.81 -9.95 -4.41
CA VAL A 108 8.58 -8.54 -4.13
C VAL A 108 9.92 -7.82 -4.12
N TYR A 109 10.06 -6.76 -4.92
CA TYR A 109 11.29 -5.99 -5.04
C TYR A 109 11.21 -4.69 -4.25
N PHE A 110 12.14 -4.49 -3.32
CA PHE A 110 12.26 -3.24 -2.58
C PHE A 110 12.96 -2.18 -3.45
N VAL A 111 12.19 -1.18 -3.91
CA VAL A 111 12.75 -0.06 -4.69
C VAL A 111 13.55 0.85 -3.77
N SER A 112 14.87 0.88 -3.97
CA SER A 112 15.85 1.67 -3.20
C SER A 112 16.56 2.73 -4.07
N ASP A 113 15.89 3.18 -5.12
CA ASP A 113 16.44 4.19 -6.03
C ASP A 113 16.33 5.61 -5.42
N PRO A 114 17.40 6.42 -5.40
CA PRO A 114 17.38 7.79 -4.87
C PRO A 114 16.39 8.73 -5.56
N ARG A 115 15.93 8.42 -6.78
CA ARG A 115 14.86 9.17 -7.48
C ARG A 115 13.49 8.94 -6.85
N GLY A 116 13.33 7.85 -6.09
CA GLY A 116 12.08 7.45 -5.44
C GLY A 116 11.12 6.73 -6.38
N PHE A 117 10.28 5.86 -5.81
CA PHE A 117 9.26 5.11 -6.55
C PHE A 117 8.23 6.03 -7.24
N GLU A 118 8.04 7.25 -6.72
CA GLU A 118 7.23 8.31 -7.33
C GLU A 118 7.65 8.68 -8.77
N THR A 119 8.88 8.33 -9.18
CA THR A 119 9.35 8.50 -10.55
C THR A 119 8.46 7.78 -11.57
N VAL A 120 7.83 6.67 -11.19
CA VAL A 120 6.88 5.96 -12.06
C VAL A 120 5.67 6.85 -12.37
N VAL A 121 5.14 7.56 -11.37
CA VAL A 121 4.01 8.49 -11.54
C VAL A 121 4.42 9.69 -12.39
N HIS A 122 5.61 10.24 -12.15
CA HIS A 122 6.17 11.31 -12.97
C HIS A 122 6.33 10.88 -14.43
N HIS A 123 6.86 9.69 -14.67
CA HIS A 123 7.04 9.16 -16.02
C HIS A 123 5.70 9.03 -16.75
N VAL A 124 4.66 8.50 -16.10
CA VAL A 124 3.32 8.41 -16.69
C VAL A 124 2.76 9.80 -17.01
N ALA A 125 2.91 10.76 -16.10
CA ALA A 125 2.46 12.13 -16.32
C ALA A 125 3.17 12.81 -17.50
N ASP A 126 4.48 12.64 -17.62
CA ASP A 126 5.31 13.22 -18.69
C ASP A 126 4.95 12.69 -20.09
N GLN A 127 4.18 11.59 -20.21
CA GLN A 127 3.71 11.10 -21.50
C GLN A 127 2.61 11.98 -22.12
N PHE A 128 1.93 12.81 -21.31
CA PHE A 128 0.79 13.60 -21.79
C PHE A 128 0.69 15.01 -21.19
N LEU A 129 1.51 15.36 -20.19
CA LEU A 129 1.64 16.70 -19.62
C LEU A 129 3.01 17.28 -19.94
N ASP A 130 3.03 18.56 -20.31
CA ASP A 130 4.27 19.33 -20.35
C ASP A 130 4.75 19.66 -18.92
N LYS A 131 6.04 19.96 -18.74
CA LYS A 131 6.64 20.26 -17.41
C LYS A 131 5.94 21.38 -16.62
N ARG A 132 5.24 22.28 -17.30
CA ARG A 132 4.45 23.37 -16.71
C ARG A 132 3.05 23.41 -17.30
N ASP A 133 2.47 22.24 -17.52
CA ASP A 133 1.16 22.11 -18.12
C ASP A 133 0.10 22.85 -17.28
N PRO A 134 -0.62 23.82 -17.85
CA PRO A 134 -1.63 24.58 -17.10
C PRO A 134 -2.81 23.72 -16.64
N ARG A 135 -2.99 22.51 -17.17
CA ARG A 135 -4.03 21.54 -16.77
C ARG A 135 -3.76 20.94 -15.39
N LEU A 136 -2.49 20.84 -14.96
CA LEU A 136 -2.13 20.36 -13.63
C LEU A 136 -2.06 21.52 -12.63
N LYS A 137 -3.01 21.58 -11.70
CA LYS A 137 -3.02 22.57 -10.62
C LYS A 137 -2.62 21.92 -9.30
N VAL A 138 -1.43 22.25 -8.80
CA VAL A 138 -0.96 21.84 -7.46
C VAL A 138 -1.46 22.80 -6.39
N ASN A 139 -1.43 22.38 -5.13
CA ASN A 139 -1.91 23.14 -3.97
C ASN A 139 -3.41 23.52 -4.04
N GLN A 140 -4.18 22.82 -4.86
CA GLN A 140 -5.63 22.97 -4.99
C GLN A 140 -6.33 21.88 -4.21
N VAL A 141 -6.74 22.18 -2.96
CA VAL A 141 -7.46 21.23 -2.12
C VAL A 141 -8.95 21.36 -2.37
N ALA A 142 -9.56 20.41 -3.07
CA ALA A 142 -11.01 20.38 -3.24
C ALA A 142 -11.72 20.27 -1.87
N ARG A 143 -12.75 21.09 -1.66
CA ARG A 143 -13.57 21.10 -0.44
C ARG A 143 -15.03 20.82 -0.72
N GLU A 144 -15.52 21.17 -1.89
CA GLU A 144 -16.90 20.89 -2.29
C GLU A 144 -16.98 20.42 -3.75
N ILE A 145 -17.80 19.41 -4.00
CA ILE A 145 -18.18 18.93 -5.33
C ILE A 145 -19.69 19.05 -5.47
N SER A 146 -20.12 20.10 -6.15
CA SER A 146 -21.51 20.33 -6.52
C SER A 146 -21.80 19.69 -7.89
N TYR A 147 -22.83 18.86 -8.03
CA TYR A 147 -23.12 18.14 -9.27
C TYR A 147 -24.61 18.06 -9.60
N SER A 148 -24.91 18.03 -10.90
CA SER A 148 -26.26 17.85 -11.44
C SER A 148 -26.21 17.13 -12.78
N LYS A 149 -27.36 16.93 -13.45
CA LYS A 149 -27.38 16.44 -14.84
C LYS A 149 -26.63 17.34 -15.83
N LYS A 150 -26.39 18.62 -15.48
CA LYS A 150 -25.71 19.59 -16.35
C LYS A 150 -24.18 19.56 -16.23
N GLY A 151 -23.63 18.99 -15.16
CA GLY A 151 -22.19 18.94 -14.93
C GLY A 151 -21.80 19.00 -13.46
N VAL A 152 -20.53 19.34 -13.21
CA VAL A 152 -19.90 19.40 -11.90
C VAL A 152 -19.23 20.77 -11.71
N THR A 153 -19.34 21.31 -10.51
CA THR A 153 -18.59 22.46 -10.01
C THR A 153 -17.77 22.02 -8.80
N VAL A 154 -16.45 22.24 -8.85
CA VAL A 154 -15.53 21.94 -7.75
C VAL A 154 -15.07 23.26 -7.14
N MET A 155 -15.31 23.44 -5.85
CA MET A 155 -14.77 24.55 -5.07
C MET A 155 -13.61 24.04 -4.23
N THR A 156 -12.51 24.78 -4.26
CA THR A 156 -11.29 24.48 -3.51
C THR A 156 -11.17 25.33 -2.25
N GLU A 157 -10.22 24.98 -1.39
CA GLU A 157 -10.02 25.63 -0.10
C GLU A 157 -9.57 27.09 -0.22
N ASP A 158 -8.90 27.46 -1.32
CA ASP A 158 -8.51 28.85 -1.59
C ASP A 158 -9.64 29.69 -2.22
N GLY A 159 -10.83 29.10 -2.41
CA GLY A 159 -11.99 29.72 -3.02
C GLY A 159 -12.05 29.59 -4.54
N SER A 160 -11.06 28.97 -5.20
CA SER A 160 -11.09 28.75 -6.66
C SER A 160 -12.22 27.80 -7.04
N ILE A 161 -12.87 28.12 -8.16
CA ILE A 161 -14.01 27.37 -8.70
C ILE A 161 -13.66 26.81 -10.07
N PHE A 162 -13.89 25.51 -10.26
CA PHE A 162 -13.69 24.80 -11.52
C PHE A 162 -15.01 24.20 -11.99
N GLN A 163 -15.36 24.39 -13.26
CA GLN A 163 -16.57 23.82 -13.86
C GLN A 163 -16.20 22.83 -14.95
N ALA A 164 -16.90 21.69 -14.97
CA ALA A 164 -16.68 20.63 -15.95
C ALA A 164 -17.97 19.84 -16.20
N ARG A 165 -17.99 19.05 -17.28
CA ARG A 165 -19.10 18.13 -17.55
C ARG A 165 -19.09 16.91 -16.61
N TYR A 166 -17.90 16.49 -16.18
CA TYR A 166 -17.68 15.31 -15.34
C TYR A 166 -16.54 15.59 -14.36
N ALA A 167 -16.52 14.83 -13.26
CA ALA A 167 -15.39 14.80 -12.33
C ALA A 167 -14.96 13.35 -12.08
N ILE A 168 -13.64 13.12 -12.04
CA ILE A 168 -13.07 11.86 -11.57
C ILE A 168 -12.44 12.14 -10.20
N VAL A 169 -12.95 11.48 -9.17
CA VAL A 169 -12.50 11.60 -7.79
C VAL A 169 -11.51 10.48 -7.51
N SER A 170 -10.23 10.83 -7.36
CA SER A 170 -9.12 9.90 -7.12
C SER A 170 -8.49 10.02 -5.73
N VAL A 171 -9.19 10.67 -4.79
CA VAL A 171 -8.73 10.78 -3.40
C VAL A 171 -8.81 9.42 -2.72
N SER A 172 -7.96 9.16 -1.73
CA SER A 172 -8.02 7.91 -0.94
C SER A 172 -9.41 7.62 -0.36
N LEU A 173 -9.67 6.34 -0.07
CA LEU A 173 -10.88 5.93 0.65
C LEU A 173 -11.01 6.66 2.00
N GLY A 174 -9.91 6.81 2.75
CA GLY A 174 -9.93 7.54 4.02
C GLY A 174 -10.35 9.00 3.88
N VAL A 175 -10.05 9.67 2.76
CA VAL A 175 -10.53 11.03 2.48
C VAL A 175 -12.04 11.02 2.19
N LEU A 176 -12.54 10.03 1.44
CA LEU A 176 -13.99 9.87 1.19
C LEU A 176 -14.78 9.57 2.47
N GLN A 177 -14.15 8.89 3.44
CA GLN A 177 -14.70 8.61 4.76
C GLN A 177 -14.61 9.81 5.72
N SER A 178 -13.89 10.87 5.34
CA SER A 178 -13.71 12.08 6.12
C SER A 178 -14.64 13.21 5.66
N ASN A 179 -14.67 14.30 6.42
CA ASN A 179 -15.41 15.51 6.08
C ASN A 179 -14.59 16.51 5.24
N LEU A 180 -13.51 16.08 4.56
CA LEU A 180 -12.68 16.99 3.77
C LEU A 180 -13.44 17.54 2.55
N ILE A 181 -14.17 16.68 1.84
CA ILE A 181 -14.90 17.02 0.61
C ILE A 181 -16.40 16.82 0.85
N SER A 182 -17.18 17.89 0.77
CA SER A 182 -18.64 17.81 0.78
C SER A 182 -19.20 17.63 -0.62
N PHE A 183 -20.20 16.77 -0.77
CA PHE A 183 -20.90 16.54 -2.03
C PHE A 183 -22.27 17.23 -2.00
N LYS A 184 -22.63 17.98 -3.07
CA LYS A 184 -23.92 18.67 -3.19
C LYS A 184 -24.63 18.35 -4.52
N PRO A 185 -25.81 17.70 -4.52
CA PRO A 185 -26.48 17.12 -3.36
C PRO A 185 -25.62 16.03 -2.70
N GLU A 186 -26.00 15.61 -1.49
CA GLU A 186 -25.29 14.51 -0.81
C GLU A 186 -25.23 13.26 -1.71
N LEU A 187 -24.14 12.50 -1.57
CA LEU A 187 -24.06 11.19 -2.19
C LEU A 187 -25.22 10.31 -1.71
N PRO A 188 -25.82 9.51 -2.60
CA PRO A 188 -26.95 8.66 -2.23
C PRO A 188 -26.52 7.64 -1.16
N MET A 189 -27.48 7.21 -0.34
CA MET A 189 -27.22 6.34 0.82
C MET A 189 -26.41 5.09 0.46
N TRP A 190 -26.71 4.42 -0.66
CA TRP A 190 -25.98 3.23 -1.11
C TRP A 190 -24.49 3.48 -1.33
N LYS A 191 -24.12 4.69 -1.78
CA LYS A 191 -22.72 5.08 -2.00
C LYS A 191 -22.04 5.41 -0.68
N ARG A 192 -22.72 6.14 0.21
CA ARG A 192 -22.17 6.50 1.53
C ARG A 192 -21.91 5.26 2.39
N LEU A 193 -22.84 4.30 2.40
CA LEU A 193 -22.66 3.03 3.11
C LEU A 193 -21.49 2.24 2.53
N ALA A 194 -21.41 2.11 1.20
CA ALA A 194 -20.29 1.44 0.54
C ALA A 194 -18.92 2.08 0.86
N ILE A 195 -18.86 3.41 0.97
CA ILE A 195 -17.64 4.12 1.40
C ILE A 195 -17.35 3.86 2.89
N SER A 196 -18.34 4.01 3.75
CA SER A 196 -18.20 3.90 5.21
C SER A 196 -17.80 2.50 5.68
N ASP A 197 -18.38 1.47 5.06
CA ASP A 197 -18.24 0.09 5.54
C ASP A 197 -16.98 -0.60 5.00
N PHE A 198 -16.26 0.05 4.07
CA PHE A 198 -14.98 -0.45 3.57
C PHE A 198 -13.82 -0.04 4.47
N THR A 199 -12.74 -0.84 4.56
CA THR A 199 -11.66 -0.56 5.51
C THR A 199 -10.54 0.24 4.87
N MET A 200 -10.19 1.38 5.48
CA MET A 200 -8.92 2.08 5.26
C MET A 200 -7.93 1.70 6.36
N THR A 201 -6.78 1.12 5.99
CA THR A 201 -5.83 0.56 6.96
C THR A 201 -4.81 1.59 7.48
N GLY A 202 -4.18 1.28 8.61
CA GLY A 202 -2.96 1.94 9.08
C GLY A 202 -1.75 1.06 8.82
N TYR A 203 -0.70 1.63 8.21
CA TYR A 203 0.58 0.96 7.98
C TYR A 203 1.69 1.99 8.17
N THR A 204 2.38 1.91 9.30
CA THR A 204 3.40 2.87 9.71
C THR A 204 4.77 2.23 9.68
N LYS A 205 5.72 2.92 9.02
CA LYS A 205 7.14 2.61 9.08
C LYS A 205 7.82 3.60 10.01
N ILE A 206 8.54 3.08 11.00
CA ILE A 206 9.31 3.86 11.94
C ILE A 206 10.78 3.61 11.62
N PHE A 207 11.45 4.60 11.05
CA PHE A 207 12.88 4.52 10.73
C PHE A 207 13.69 5.09 11.90
N LEU A 208 14.79 4.41 12.22
CA LEU A 208 15.72 4.77 13.29
C LEU A 208 17.13 4.74 12.68
N LYS A 209 17.84 5.86 12.77
CA LYS A 209 19.22 6.01 12.34
C LYS A 209 20.13 5.92 13.55
N PHE A 210 21.11 5.02 13.53
CA PHE A 210 22.05 4.82 14.61
C PHE A 210 23.48 5.28 14.25
N PRO A 211 24.33 5.54 15.27
CA PRO A 211 25.74 5.83 15.05
C PRO A 211 26.49 4.67 14.37
N PHE A 212 26.18 3.43 14.75
CA PHE A 212 26.67 2.19 14.16
C PHE A 212 25.59 1.10 14.26
N TYR A 213 25.62 0.12 13.35
CA TYR A 213 24.73 -1.03 13.44
C TYR A 213 25.17 -2.01 14.54
N PHE A 214 24.21 -2.63 15.22
CA PHE A 214 24.42 -3.63 16.27
C PHE A 214 23.65 -4.93 16.02
N TRP A 215 23.00 -5.03 14.85
CA TRP A 215 22.22 -6.18 14.40
C TRP A 215 23.03 -7.03 13.40
N PRO A 216 22.68 -8.32 13.20
CA PRO A 216 23.30 -9.16 12.19
C PRO A 216 23.03 -8.65 10.77
N THR A 217 24.03 -8.79 9.89
CA THR A 217 23.96 -8.40 8.45
C THR A 217 24.32 -9.56 7.51
N ASP A 218 24.31 -10.79 8.01
CA ASP A 218 24.60 -12.00 7.24
C ASP A 218 23.47 -12.30 6.22
N PRO A 219 23.73 -13.10 5.17
CA PRO A 219 22.68 -13.51 4.24
C PRO A 219 21.47 -14.12 4.97
N GLY A 220 20.29 -13.52 4.75
CA GLY A 220 19.04 -13.93 5.38
C GLY A 220 18.68 -13.20 6.68
N SER A 221 19.52 -12.28 7.18
CA SER A 221 19.22 -11.48 8.38
C SER A 221 18.52 -10.14 8.12
N GLU A 222 18.18 -9.84 6.86
CA GLU A 222 17.59 -8.55 6.47
C GLU A 222 16.31 -8.21 7.24
N ILE A 223 15.48 -9.23 7.49
CA ILE A 223 14.23 -9.11 8.24
C ILE A 223 14.31 -10.02 9.46
N PHE A 224 13.98 -9.48 10.63
CA PHE A 224 13.87 -10.25 11.86
C PHE A 224 12.62 -9.85 12.64
N LEU A 225 12.13 -10.80 13.44
CA LEU A 225 10.83 -10.74 14.09
C LEU A 225 11.02 -10.61 15.61
N TYR A 226 10.19 -9.78 16.26
CA TYR A 226 10.14 -9.65 17.71
C TYR A 226 8.87 -10.31 18.26
N THR A 227 9.04 -11.26 19.18
CA THR A 227 7.94 -11.91 19.87
C THR A 227 7.51 -11.07 21.08
N HIS A 228 6.20 -10.89 21.25
CA HIS A 228 5.63 -10.15 22.37
C HIS A 228 4.28 -10.73 22.77
N GLU A 229 3.89 -10.59 24.04
CA GLU A 229 2.58 -11.04 24.54
C GLU A 229 1.43 -10.23 23.93
N GLN A 230 1.69 -8.96 23.61
CA GLN A 230 0.79 -8.13 22.81
C GLN A 230 1.12 -8.27 21.32
N ARG A 231 0.20 -8.86 20.57
CA ARG A 231 0.27 -8.97 19.10
C ARG A 231 0.45 -7.60 18.45
N GLY A 232 1.38 -7.50 17.50
CA GLY A 232 1.61 -6.28 16.73
C GLY A 232 2.47 -5.22 17.43
N TYR A 233 2.98 -5.48 18.63
CA TYR A 233 3.87 -4.57 19.35
C TYR A 233 5.30 -4.63 18.79
N TYR A 234 5.67 -3.65 17.96
CA TYR A 234 6.97 -3.55 17.25
C TYR A 234 7.49 -4.87 16.64
N PRO A 235 6.71 -5.55 15.78
CA PRO A 235 6.90 -6.98 15.49
C PRO A 235 7.89 -7.28 14.37
N ILE A 236 7.92 -6.47 13.30
CA ILE A 236 8.67 -6.78 12.08
C ILE A 236 9.73 -5.70 11.87
N TRP A 237 10.98 -6.08 12.02
CA TRP A 237 12.14 -5.22 11.86
C TRP A 237 12.87 -5.55 10.57
N LYS A 238 13.40 -4.53 9.91
CA LYS A 238 14.23 -4.68 8.72
C LYS A 238 15.37 -3.66 8.73
N HIS A 239 16.59 -4.14 8.47
CA HIS A 239 17.73 -3.25 8.27
C HIS A 239 17.88 -2.87 6.80
N LEU A 240 18.54 -1.74 6.54
CA LEU A 240 18.73 -1.23 5.17
C LEU A 240 20.14 -1.37 4.62
N GLU A 241 21.05 -2.08 5.31
CA GLU A 241 22.44 -2.27 4.83
C GLU A 241 22.55 -2.88 3.43
N ASN A 242 21.60 -3.73 3.01
CA ASN A 242 21.59 -4.30 1.65
C ASN A 242 21.27 -3.27 0.57
N GLN A 243 20.46 -2.25 0.90
CA GLN A 243 20.00 -1.23 -0.03
C GLN A 243 20.82 0.06 0.06
N TYR A 244 21.27 0.39 1.26
CA TYR A 244 22.03 1.58 1.62
C TYR A 244 23.17 1.17 2.56
N PRO A 245 24.28 0.63 2.03
CA PRO A 245 25.43 0.22 2.84
C PRO A 245 25.99 1.39 3.67
N GLY A 246 26.26 1.15 4.95
CA GLY A 246 26.73 2.15 5.91
C GLY A 246 25.63 3.11 6.38
N SER A 247 24.37 2.85 6.05
CA SER A 247 23.27 3.71 6.48
C SER A 247 23.05 3.65 7.98
N ASN A 248 23.32 2.52 8.64
CA ASN A 248 22.97 2.25 10.02
C ASN A 248 21.48 2.56 10.30
N ILE A 249 20.63 2.29 9.30
CA ILE A 249 19.18 2.51 9.41
C ILE A 249 18.51 1.16 9.63
N LEU A 250 17.75 1.11 10.71
CA LEU A 250 16.82 0.06 11.02
C LEU A 250 15.40 0.63 10.97
N TYR A 251 14.43 -0.12 10.48
CA TYR A 251 13.04 0.29 10.61
C TYR A 251 12.15 -0.85 11.08
N VAL A 252 11.08 -0.47 11.77
CA VAL A 252 10.04 -1.37 12.23
C VAL A 252 8.71 -0.97 11.61
N THR A 253 7.92 -1.98 11.22
CA THR A 253 6.57 -1.80 10.69
C THR A 253 5.54 -2.20 11.73
N VAL A 254 4.61 -1.28 11.99
CA VAL A 254 3.39 -1.50 12.78
C VAL A 254 2.16 -1.21 11.92
N THR A 255 1.07 -1.94 12.14
CA THR A 255 -0.16 -1.83 11.36
C THR A 255 -1.39 -1.72 12.25
N GLY A 256 -2.57 -1.55 11.64
CA GLY A 256 -3.85 -1.56 12.35
C GLY A 256 -3.92 -0.55 13.49
N GLU A 257 -4.44 -0.99 14.63
CA GLU A 257 -4.61 -0.14 15.83
C GLU A 257 -3.30 0.41 16.37
N GLU A 258 -2.21 -0.36 16.28
CA GLU A 258 -0.91 0.06 16.79
C GLU A 258 -0.31 1.18 15.95
N SER A 259 -0.49 1.13 14.62
CA SER A 259 -0.20 2.27 13.74
C SER A 259 -0.99 3.51 14.17
N MET A 260 -2.29 3.37 14.44
CA MET A 260 -3.14 4.50 14.83
C MET A 260 -2.75 5.09 16.19
N ARG A 261 -2.30 4.26 17.15
CA ARG A 261 -1.78 4.69 18.45
C ARG A 261 -0.48 5.47 18.28
N ILE A 262 0.49 4.88 17.59
CA ILE A 262 1.83 5.47 17.40
C ILE A 262 1.75 6.79 16.62
N GLU A 263 0.90 6.89 15.60
CA GLU A 263 0.76 8.13 14.86
C GLU A 263 0.18 9.30 15.69
N ARG A 264 -0.41 9.02 16.86
CA ARG A 264 -0.98 10.03 17.79
C ARG A 264 -0.01 10.45 18.89
N GLN A 265 1.09 9.72 19.11
CA GLN A 265 2.09 10.08 20.12
C GLN A 265 3.28 10.82 19.52
N SER A 266 4.14 11.36 20.38
CA SER A 266 5.36 12.06 19.97
C SER A 266 6.44 11.09 19.50
N ASP A 267 7.38 11.58 18.70
CA ASP A 267 8.50 10.77 18.21
C ASP A 267 9.38 10.27 19.36
N GLU A 268 9.53 11.04 20.44
CA GLU A 268 10.31 10.68 21.62
C GLU A 268 9.69 9.49 22.36
N ALA A 269 8.38 9.49 22.56
CA ALA A 269 7.67 8.37 23.19
C ALA A 269 7.78 7.10 22.33
N THR A 270 7.62 7.23 21.01
CA THR A 270 7.81 6.11 20.07
C THR A 270 9.26 5.60 20.08
N GLN A 271 10.25 6.49 20.14
CA GLN A 271 11.66 6.13 20.23
C GLN A 271 11.94 5.37 21.54
N GLU A 272 11.39 5.81 22.67
CA GLU A 272 11.58 5.15 23.96
C GLU A 272 11.01 3.72 23.94
N GLU A 273 9.80 3.53 23.43
CA GLU A 273 9.18 2.21 23.27
C GLU A 273 9.99 1.30 22.34
N ALA A 274 10.41 1.81 21.17
CA ALA A 274 11.21 1.07 20.22
C ALA A 274 12.58 0.67 20.80
N MET A 275 13.22 1.56 21.56
CA MET A 275 14.50 1.29 22.22
C MET A 275 14.36 0.27 23.35
N LYS A 276 13.24 0.25 24.09
CA LYS A 276 12.95 -0.83 25.06
C LYS A 276 12.90 -2.19 24.37
N VAL A 277 12.31 -2.27 23.18
CA VAL A 277 12.27 -3.50 22.37
C VAL A 277 13.67 -3.88 21.90
N LEU A 278 14.41 -2.95 21.30
CA LEU A 278 15.75 -3.23 20.78
C LEU A 278 16.75 -3.62 21.88
N ARG A 279 16.71 -2.99 23.06
CA ARG A 279 17.55 -3.38 24.21
C ARG A 279 17.21 -4.77 24.72
N LYS A 280 15.93 -5.19 24.70
CA LYS A 280 15.56 -6.58 25.00
C LYS A 280 16.10 -7.58 23.98
N MET A 281 16.22 -7.17 22.71
CA MET A 281 16.70 -8.05 21.62
C MET A 281 18.22 -8.15 21.55
N PHE A 282 18.94 -7.04 21.77
CA PHE A 282 20.37 -6.92 21.50
C PHE A 282 21.20 -6.53 22.74
N GLY A 283 20.57 -6.36 23.90
CA GLY A 283 21.20 -5.98 25.17
C GLY A 283 21.20 -4.47 25.42
N ASP A 284 21.43 -4.08 26.68
CA ASP A 284 21.29 -2.68 27.13
C ASP A 284 22.37 -1.73 26.60
N LYS A 285 23.48 -2.26 26.08
CA LYS A 285 24.65 -1.48 25.65
C LYS A 285 24.55 -0.91 24.22
N ILE A 286 23.41 -1.07 23.54
CA ILE A 286 23.20 -0.49 22.21
C ILE A 286 23.08 1.04 22.28
N PRO A 287 23.55 1.77 21.27
CA PRO A 287 23.41 3.23 21.24
C PRO A 287 21.96 3.65 21.06
N ASP A 288 21.60 4.82 21.59
CA ASP A 288 20.37 5.50 21.19
C ASP A 288 20.47 5.97 19.73
N PRO A 289 19.35 6.08 19.01
CA PRO A 289 19.34 6.55 17.63
C PRO A 289 19.64 8.06 17.58
N GLU A 290 20.34 8.47 16.53
CA GLU A 290 20.63 9.88 16.21
C GLU A 290 19.41 10.58 15.60
N ALA A 291 18.52 9.82 14.97
CA ALA A 291 17.29 10.33 14.38
C ALA A 291 16.20 9.25 14.29
N ILE A 292 14.96 9.70 14.38
CA ILE A 292 13.76 8.90 14.16
C ILE A 292 12.88 9.55 13.08
N LEU A 293 12.20 8.74 12.28
CA LEU A 293 11.15 9.17 11.37
C LEU A 293 9.95 8.23 11.51
N VAL A 294 8.83 8.75 12.02
CA VAL A 294 7.54 8.06 12.10
C VAL A 294 6.63 8.56 10.98
N THR A 295 6.27 7.69 10.04
CA THR A 295 5.29 8.05 9.00
C THR A 295 3.89 8.19 9.59
N ARG A 296 3.21 9.32 9.38
CA ARG A 296 1.87 9.61 9.93
C ARG A 296 0.77 9.71 8.87
N TRP A 297 0.53 8.61 8.16
CA TRP A 297 -0.40 8.57 7.02
C TRP A 297 -1.87 8.73 7.42
N SER A 298 -2.29 8.16 8.55
CA SER A 298 -3.66 8.33 9.09
C SER A 298 -3.96 9.76 9.55
N ARG A 299 -2.91 10.48 10.00
CA ARG A 299 -3.03 11.89 10.43
C ARG A 299 -3.02 12.86 9.26
N ASN A 300 -2.44 12.48 8.12
CA ASN A 300 -2.45 13.31 6.92
C ASN A 300 -3.88 13.48 6.40
N ARG A 301 -4.38 14.73 6.41
CA ARG A 301 -5.76 15.02 6.02
C ARG A 301 -6.08 14.70 4.56
N LEU A 302 -5.08 14.59 3.69
CA LEU A 302 -5.23 14.28 2.26
C LEU A 302 -5.13 12.78 1.95
N ILE A 303 -4.93 11.93 2.96
CA ILE A 303 -4.69 10.49 2.78
C ILE A 303 -5.47 9.65 3.81
N LYS A 304 -5.47 10.03 5.09
CA LYS A 304 -6.31 9.41 6.14
C LYS A 304 -6.17 7.88 6.27
N GLY A 305 -4.98 7.36 6.02
CA GLY A 305 -4.61 5.95 6.16
C GLY A 305 -3.52 5.58 5.17
N SER A 306 -3.26 4.29 4.99
CA SER A 306 -2.24 3.82 4.05
C SER A 306 -2.85 3.26 2.76
N PHE A 307 -3.71 2.24 2.87
CA PHE A 307 -4.36 1.61 1.72
C PHE A 307 -5.62 0.85 2.15
N ALA A 308 -6.52 0.53 1.21
CA ALA A 308 -7.76 -0.16 1.49
C ALA A 308 -7.59 -1.67 1.72
N ASN A 309 -8.42 -2.22 2.59
CA ASN A 309 -8.53 -3.66 2.85
C ASN A 309 -9.98 -4.11 2.77
N TRP A 310 -10.20 -5.33 2.26
CA TRP A 310 -11.55 -5.86 2.08
C TRP A 310 -12.08 -6.44 3.40
N PRO A 311 -13.10 -5.82 4.04
CA PRO A 311 -13.58 -6.28 5.33
C PRO A 311 -14.38 -7.59 5.23
N PRO A 312 -14.43 -8.40 6.29
CA PRO A 312 -15.30 -9.57 6.36
C PRO A 312 -16.75 -9.13 6.11
N ARG A 313 -17.54 -10.00 5.45
CA ARG A 313 -18.96 -9.78 5.12
C ARG A 313 -19.26 -8.73 4.06
N TYR A 314 -18.31 -7.86 3.71
CA TYR A 314 -18.48 -6.90 2.62
C TYR A 314 -18.61 -7.65 1.28
N THR A 315 -19.74 -7.49 0.61
CA THR A 315 -20.11 -8.27 -0.58
C THR A 315 -19.53 -7.68 -1.86
N LYS A 316 -19.43 -8.49 -2.92
CA LYS A 316 -19.10 -7.98 -4.26
C LYS A 316 -20.08 -6.92 -4.76
N LYS A 317 -21.34 -6.99 -4.33
CA LYS A 317 -22.38 -6.02 -4.69
C LYS A 317 -22.11 -4.65 -4.05
N GLU A 318 -21.80 -4.63 -2.76
CA GLU A 318 -21.40 -3.40 -2.07
C GLU A 318 -20.06 -2.87 -2.61
N PHE A 319 -19.17 -3.75 -3.06
CA PHE A 319 -17.95 -3.32 -3.73
C PHE A 319 -18.25 -2.66 -5.08
N GLN A 320 -19.20 -3.20 -5.83
CA GLN A 320 -19.67 -2.58 -7.06
C GLN A 320 -20.22 -1.17 -6.78
N TYR A 321 -20.92 -0.99 -5.67
CA TYR A 321 -21.36 0.32 -5.20
C TYR A 321 -20.22 1.26 -4.84
N LEU A 322 -19.08 0.78 -4.34
CA LEU A 322 -17.90 1.64 -4.14
C LEU A 322 -17.36 2.18 -5.47
N LYS A 323 -17.41 1.37 -6.55
CA LYS A 323 -16.96 1.74 -7.91
C LYS A 323 -17.95 2.60 -8.71
N ASP A 324 -19.25 2.39 -8.53
CA ASP A 324 -20.27 2.97 -9.42
C ASP A 324 -20.27 4.52 -9.39
N PRO A 325 -20.42 5.21 -10.54
CA PRO A 325 -20.51 6.66 -10.56
C PRO A 325 -21.84 7.15 -9.96
N VAL A 326 -21.86 8.42 -9.53
CA VAL A 326 -23.07 9.14 -9.08
C VAL A 326 -23.31 10.31 -10.03
N GLY A 327 -24.21 10.11 -11.00
CA GLY A 327 -24.42 11.07 -12.07
C GLY A 327 -23.12 11.34 -12.84
N PRO A 328 -22.65 12.60 -12.93
CA PRO A 328 -21.40 12.94 -13.61
C PRO A 328 -20.12 12.75 -12.76
N VAL A 329 -20.24 12.22 -11.53
CA VAL A 329 -19.11 12.01 -10.61
C VAL A 329 -18.66 10.56 -10.63
N TYR A 330 -17.44 10.32 -11.10
CA TYR A 330 -16.78 9.02 -11.19
C TYR A 330 -15.74 8.88 -10.07
N PHE A 331 -15.47 7.64 -9.64
CA PHE A 331 -14.54 7.35 -8.55
C PHE A 331 -13.45 6.39 -9.04
N THR A 332 -12.20 6.67 -8.67
CA THR A 332 -11.05 5.86 -9.05
C THR A 332 -10.02 5.83 -7.91
N GLY A 333 -9.10 4.88 -7.95
CA GLY A 333 -8.09 4.68 -6.91
C GLY A 333 -7.88 3.20 -6.63
N GLU A 334 -6.89 2.84 -5.82
CA GLU A 334 -6.62 1.43 -5.51
C GLU A 334 -7.87 0.72 -4.92
N TYR A 335 -8.67 1.45 -4.14
CA TYR A 335 -9.90 0.95 -3.51
C TYR A 335 -11.03 0.66 -4.51
N THR A 336 -10.90 1.01 -5.78
CA THR A 336 -11.88 0.64 -6.83
C THR A 336 -11.41 -0.51 -7.72
N ASN A 337 -10.23 -1.08 -7.47
CA ASN A 337 -9.74 -2.26 -8.17
C ASN A 337 -10.06 -3.53 -7.35
N GLU A 338 -10.83 -4.48 -7.88
CA GLU A 338 -11.20 -5.69 -7.13
C GLU A 338 -9.99 -6.61 -6.91
N LYS A 339 -9.10 -6.67 -7.89
CA LYS A 339 -8.07 -7.71 -8.01
C LYS A 339 -6.77 -7.32 -7.31
N TYR A 340 -6.36 -6.06 -7.47
CA TYR A 340 -5.07 -5.52 -7.04
C TYR A 340 -5.23 -4.39 -6.00
N MET A 341 -6.31 -4.42 -5.23
CA MET A 341 -6.55 -3.48 -4.13
C MET A 341 -5.39 -3.48 -3.13
N GLY A 342 -5.00 -2.30 -2.68
CA GLY A 342 -3.89 -2.07 -1.78
C GLY A 342 -2.54 -1.88 -2.47
N PHE A 343 -2.48 -2.03 -3.80
CA PHE A 343 -1.25 -1.95 -4.57
C PHE A 343 -1.25 -0.76 -5.54
N ALA A 344 -0.04 -0.31 -5.90
CA ALA A 344 0.17 0.72 -6.92
C ALA A 344 -0.34 0.29 -8.30
N THR A 345 -0.22 -1.01 -8.63
CA THR A 345 -0.80 -1.63 -9.83
C THR A 345 -2.32 -1.49 -9.85
N GLY A 346 -2.99 -1.71 -8.71
CA GLY A 346 -4.43 -1.49 -8.58
C GLY A 346 -4.84 -0.04 -8.83
N ALA A 347 -4.10 0.94 -8.29
CA ALA A 347 -4.33 2.35 -8.58
C ALA A 347 -4.13 2.70 -10.06
N TYR A 348 -3.09 2.16 -10.69
CA TYR A 348 -2.79 2.38 -12.11
C TYR A 348 -3.92 1.84 -12.99
N PHE A 349 -4.31 0.57 -12.80
CA PHE A 349 -5.34 -0.06 -13.61
C PHE A 349 -6.73 0.51 -13.35
N SER A 350 -7.06 0.91 -12.13
CA SER A 350 -8.36 1.53 -11.86
C SER A 350 -8.50 2.90 -12.51
N GLY A 351 -7.41 3.65 -12.67
CA GLY A 351 -7.37 4.89 -13.45
C GLY A 351 -7.75 4.64 -14.92
N ILE A 352 -7.17 3.60 -15.53
CA ILE A 352 -7.48 3.18 -16.91
C ILE A 352 -8.94 2.71 -17.03
N GLU A 353 -9.41 1.85 -16.12
CA GLU A 353 -10.79 1.36 -16.11
C GLU A 353 -11.79 2.52 -16.05
N THR A 354 -11.59 3.46 -15.13
CA THR A 354 -12.50 4.59 -14.91
C THR A 354 -12.48 5.56 -16.10
N ALA A 355 -11.31 5.82 -16.67
CA ALA A 355 -11.17 6.64 -17.87
C ALA A 355 -11.92 6.01 -19.06
N ASN A 356 -11.79 4.70 -19.26
CA ASN A 356 -12.48 3.98 -20.33
C ASN A 356 -14.02 3.98 -20.14
N ASP A 357 -14.50 3.82 -18.90
CA ASP A 357 -15.92 3.93 -18.57
C ASP A 357 -16.47 5.32 -18.94
N LEU A 358 -15.75 6.37 -18.57
CA LEU A 358 -16.15 7.74 -18.89
C LEU A 358 -16.07 8.02 -20.40
N ILE A 359 -15.03 7.55 -21.09
CA ILE A 359 -14.91 7.66 -22.55
C ILE A 359 -16.08 6.98 -23.26
N ASN A 360 -16.49 5.78 -22.81
CA ASN A 360 -17.65 5.08 -23.37
C ASN A 360 -18.96 5.85 -23.11
N CYS A 361 -19.12 6.45 -21.93
CA CYS A 361 -20.26 7.33 -21.64
C CYS A 361 -20.29 8.55 -22.59
N ILE A 362 -19.16 9.21 -22.81
CA ILE A 362 -19.07 10.42 -23.64
C ILE A 362 -19.25 10.10 -25.13
N LYS A 363 -18.59 9.05 -25.63
CA LYS A 363 -18.54 8.75 -27.08
C LYS A 363 -19.68 7.86 -27.56
N LYS A 364 -20.14 6.94 -26.73
CA LYS A 364 -21.13 5.92 -27.10
C LYS A 364 -22.47 6.07 -26.37
N TYR A 365 -22.59 7.07 -25.49
CA TYR A 365 -23.76 7.25 -24.61
C TYR A 365 -24.07 6.02 -23.73
N ALA A 366 -23.09 5.13 -23.57
CA ALA A 366 -23.17 3.92 -22.77
C ALA A 366 -22.56 4.18 -21.40
N CYS A 367 -23.28 4.96 -20.58
CA CYS A 367 -22.78 5.37 -19.28
C CYS A 367 -22.91 4.23 -18.26
N ARG A 368 -21.81 3.91 -17.57
CA ARG A 368 -21.88 3.11 -16.34
C ARG A 368 -22.82 3.83 -15.37
N THR A 369 -23.81 3.12 -14.85
CA THR A 369 -24.75 3.64 -13.87
C THR A 369 -24.80 2.71 -12.68
N HIS A 370 -25.38 3.20 -11.59
CA HIS A 370 -25.63 2.38 -10.41
C HIS A 370 -26.42 1.13 -10.82
N SER A 371 -25.80 -0.03 -10.56
CA SER A 371 -26.41 -1.33 -10.82
C SER A 371 -27.50 -1.61 -9.77
N ARG A 372 -28.75 -1.20 -10.06
CA ARG A 372 -29.93 -1.70 -9.36
C ARG A 372 -30.10 -3.17 -9.73
N GLY A 373 -29.38 -4.05 -9.06
CA GLY A 373 -29.64 -5.48 -9.18
C GLY A 373 -31.09 -5.73 -8.80
N THR A 374 -31.88 -6.26 -9.73
CA THR A 374 -33.18 -6.86 -9.47
C THR A 374 -33.01 -7.78 -8.26
N ILE A 375 -33.80 -7.55 -7.21
CA ILE A 375 -33.94 -8.55 -6.15
C ILE A 375 -34.68 -9.69 -6.84
N ALA A 376 -33.93 -10.72 -7.23
CA ALA A 376 -34.48 -12.00 -7.67
C ALA A 376 -34.51 -12.93 -6.46
#